data_AF-Q7P757-F1
#
_entry.id   AF-Q7P757-F1
#
_cell.length_a   1.000
_cell.length_b   1.000
_cell.length_c   1.000
_cell.angle_alpha   90.00
_cell.angle_beta   90.00
_cell.angle_gamma   90.00
#
_symmetry.space_group_name_H-M   'P 1'
#
loop_
_entity.id
_entity.type
_entity.pdbx_description
1 polymer ?
#
loop_
_entity_poly.entity_id
_entity_poly.type
_entity_poly.pdbx_seq_one_letter_code
_entity_poly.pdbx_strand_id
1 'polypeptide(L)'
;MVITKGDIVSQAEREVFASRVQTVNPKAAIIHINGLTGQGTYEFGSLIMDDNEEIDTVLERKLRFPLPSAVCSYCLGETRIGSSYQLGNIRKINFEEQ
;
A
#
# COMPACT_ATOMS: atom_id res chain seq x y z
N MET A 1 -0.85 6.67 8.19
CA MET A 1 0.27 7.02 7.32
C MET A 1 1.48 6.22 7.77
N VAL A 2 2.10 5.49 6.84
CA VAL A 2 3.30 4.71 7.12
C VAL A 2 4.49 5.43 6.50
N ILE A 3 5.47 5.78 7.33
CA ILE A 3 6.71 6.44 6.88
C ILE A 3 7.83 5.40 6.94
N THR A 4 8.36 5.05 5.76
CA THR A 4 9.46 4.11 5.63
C THR A 4 10.78 4.81 5.32
N LYS A 5 11.89 4.11 5.54
CA LYS A 5 13.26 4.60 5.25
C LYS A 5 13.59 5.95 5.90
N GLY A 6 12.99 6.26 7.06
CA GLY A 6 13.26 7.51 7.77
C GLY A 6 14.69 7.59 8.34
N ASP A 7 15.42 6.48 8.36
CA ASP A 7 16.82 6.36 8.75
C ASP A 7 17.81 6.97 7.75
N ILE A 8 17.39 7.26 6.52
CA ILE A 8 18.26 7.91 5.51
C ILE A 8 18.36 9.43 5.68
N VAL A 9 17.55 10.00 6.57
CA VAL A 9 17.46 11.44 6.83
C VAL A 9 17.76 11.73 8.31
N SER A 10 18.05 12.99 8.61
CA SER A 10 18.29 13.43 9.98
C SER A 10 17.01 13.32 10.83
N GLN A 11 17.19 13.25 12.16
CA GLN A 11 16.07 13.25 13.09
C GLN A 11 15.16 14.47 12.91
N ALA A 12 15.74 15.66 12.73
CA ALA A 12 14.99 16.90 12.52
C ALA A 12 14.12 16.82 11.25
N GLU A 13 14.66 16.26 10.17
CA GLU A 13 13.89 16.08 8.93
C GLU A 13 12.72 15.10 9.11
N ARG A 14 12.91 14.02 9.87
CA ARG A 14 11.81 13.09 10.20
C ARG A 14 10.67 13.78 10.93
N GLU A 15 11.01 14.60 11.93
CA GLU A 15 10.03 15.32 12.75
C GLU A 15 9.30 16.40 11.93
N VAL A 16 10.03 17.16 11.11
CA VAL A 16 9.43 18.15 10.19
C VAL A 16 8.51 17.47 9.18
N PHE A 17 8.92 16.33 8.62
CA PHE A 17 8.08 15.58 7.68
C PHE A 17 6.81 15.05 8.34
N ALA A 18 6.91 14.45 9.54
CA ALA A 18 5.76 13.97 10.30
C ALA A 18 4.78 15.12 10.63
N SER A 19 5.30 16.27 11.07
CA SER A 19 4.48 17.47 11.34
C SER A 19 3.74 17.97 10.09
N ARG A 20 4.39 17.99 8.93
CA ARG A 20 3.75 18.35 7.66
C ARG A 20 2.67 17.36 7.25
N VAL A 21 2.93 16.06 7.41
CA VAL A 21 1.92 15.01 7.16
C VAL A 21 0.69 15.25 8.03
N GLN A 22 0.88 15.54 9.32
CA GLN A 22 -0.22 15.77 10.24
C GLN A 22 -0.98 17.06 9.94
N THR A 23 -0.31 18.08 9.40
CA THR A 23 -0.97 19.32 8.94
C THR A 23 -1.87 19.05 7.73
N VAL A 24 -1.42 18.22 6.78
CA VAL A 24 -2.19 17.90 5.55
C VAL A 24 -3.31 16.89 5.83
N ASN A 25 -3.09 15.95 6.74
CA ASN A 25 -4.09 14.97 7.15
C ASN A 25 -4.10 14.79 8.68
N PRO A 26 -4.84 15.66 9.42
CA PRO A 26 -4.88 15.63 10.88
C PRO A 26 -5.43 14.33 11.48
N LYS A 27 -6.20 13.56 10.71
CA LYS A 27 -6.79 12.28 11.14
C LYS A 27 -5.86 11.09 10.94
N ALA A 28 -4.72 11.26 10.27
CA ALA A 28 -3.80 10.16 10.03
C ALA A 28 -2.97 9.86 11.28
N ALA A 29 -3.06 8.63 11.79
CA ALA A 29 -2.04 8.08 12.67
C ALA A 29 -0.72 7.96 11.90
N ILE A 30 0.40 8.38 12.50
CA ILE A 30 1.74 8.32 11.88
C ILE A 30 2.51 7.17 12.52
N ILE A 31 2.96 6.24 11.69
CA ILE A 31 3.76 5.08 12.12
C ILE A 31 5.07 5.08 11.33
N HIS A 32 6.19 5.03 12.03
CA HIS A 32 7.52 4.90 11.43
C HIS A 32 7.90 3.44 11.36
N ILE A 33 8.28 2.97 10.18
CA ILE A 33 8.65 1.57 9.95
C ILE A 33 9.99 1.50 9.24
N ASN A 34 10.84 0.57 9.64
CA ASN A 34 12.04 0.23 8.89
C ASN A 34 11.92 -1.21 8.37
N GLY A 35 11.81 -1.36 7.04
CA GLY A 35 11.66 -2.67 6.41
C GLY A 35 12.93 -3.52 6.44
N LEU A 36 14.11 -2.94 6.70
CA LEU A 36 15.37 -3.67 6.82
C LEU A 36 15.56 -4.25 8.24
N THR A 37 15.23 -3.46 9.27
CA THR A 37 15.42 -3.88 10.68
C THR A 37 14.16 -4.46 11.31
N GLY A 38 13.00 -4.31 10.66
CA GLY A 38 11.70 -4.70 11.19
C GLY A 38 11.13 -3.74 12.25
N GLN A 39 11.78 -2.61 12.53
CA GLN A 39 11.27 -1.63 13.50
C GLN A 39 9.87 -1.14 13.09
N GLY A 40 8.94 -1.08 14.05
CA GLY A 40 7.57 -0.60 13.83
C GLY A 40 6.65 -1.56 13.09
N THR A 41 7.13 -2.74 12.69
CA THR A 41 6.33 -3.71 11.93
C THR A 41 5.27 -4.39 12.78
N TYR A 42 5.56 -4.67 14.06
CA TYR A 42 4.60 -5.29 14.97
C TYR A 42 3.39 -4.39 15.22
N GLU A 43 3.62 -3.13 15.57
CA GLU A 43 2.54 -2.15 15.82
C GLU A 43 1.71 -1.91 14.57
N PHE A 44 2.37 -1.79 13.41
CA PHE A 44 1.68 -1.66 12.13
C PHE A 44 0.85 -2.91 11.79
N GLY A 45 1.43 -4.10 11.98
CA GLY A 45 0.77 -5.37 11.73
C GLY A 45 -0.45 -5.55 12.62
N SER A 46 -0.34 -5.27 13.92
CA SER A 46 -1.45 -5.33 14.86
C SER A 46 -2.59 -4.42 14.43
N LEU A 47 -2.30 -3.17 14.03
CA LEU A 47 -3.31 -2.23 13.57
C LEU A 47 -4.04 -2.71 12.31
N ILE A 48 -3.33 -3.38 11.39
CA ILE A 48 -3.94 -3.92 10.17
C ILE A 48 -4.76 -5.17 10.47
N MET A 49 -4.31 -6.00 11.41
CA MET A 49 -4.93 -7.30 11.70
C MET A 49 -6.11 -7.22 12.67
N ASP A 50 -6.16 -6.23 13.56
CA ASP A 50 -7.24 -6.07 14.56
C ASP A 50 -8.61 -5.75 13.93
N ASP A 51 -8.61 -5.03 12.81
CA ASP A 51 -9.82 -4.42 12.23
C ASP A 51 -10.37 -5.16 10.99
N ASN A 52 -9.76 -6.26 10.54
CA ASN A 52 -10.11 -6.84 9.24
C ASN A 52 -11.27 -7.85 9.29
N GLU A 53 -12.30 -7.58 8.49
CA GLU A 53 -13.19 -8.60 7.93
C GLU A 53 -12.35 -9.69 7.24
N GLU A 54 -12.75 -10.96 7.37
CA GLU A 54 -12.19 -12.04 6.55
C GLU A 54 -12.44 -11.73 5.06
N ILE A 55 -11.35 -11.49 4.31
CA ILE A 55 -11.41 -11.24 2.88
C ILE A 55 -11.18 -12.56 2.15
N ASP A 56 -12.26 -13.24 1.80
CA ASP A 56 -12.20 -14.47 0.99
C ASP A 56 -11.78 -14.18 -0.47
N THR A 57 -12.19 -13.02 -1.00
CA THR A 57 -11.89 -12.64 -2.38
C THR A 57 -11.82 -11.14 -2.59
N VAL A 58 -10.94 -10.75 -3.51
CA VAL A 58 -10.80 -9.38 -4.02
C VAL A 58 -11.55 -9.16 -5.33
N LEU A 59 -12.16 -10.20 -5.91
CA LEU A 59 -12.98 -10.07 -7.12
C LEU A 59 -14.15 -9.10 -6.87
N GLU A 60 -14.47 -8.30 -7.89
CA GLU A 60 -15.50 -7.25 -7.85
C GLU A 60 -15.21 -6.08 -6.88
N ARG A 61 -14.07 -6.09 -6.19
CA ARG A 61 -13.60 -4.93 -5.40
C ARG A 61 -12.92 -3.90 -6.29
N LYS A 62 -12.69 -2.70 -5.73
CA LYS A 62 -12.02 -1.59 -6.42
C LYS A 62 -10.73 -1.17 -5.72
N LEU A 63 -9.68 -0.95 -6.50
CA LEU A 63 -8.47 -0.27 -6.06
C LEU A 63 -8.80 1.17 -5.72
N ARG A 64 -8.18 1.69 -4.66
CA ARG A 64 -8.35 3.10 -4.26
C ARG A 64 -7.76 4.06 -5.30
N PHE A 65 -6.74 3.63 -6.01
CA PHE A 65 -6.06 4.36 -7.08
C PHE A 65 -5.64 3.38 -8.19
N PRO A 66 -5.53 3.83 -9.45
CA PRO A 66 -4.97 2.99 -10.51
C PRO A 66 -3.49 2.66 -10.20
N LEU A 67 -3.06 1.47 -10.60
CA LEU A 67 -1.69 1.02 -10.37
C LEU A 67 -0.70 1.83 -11.23
N PRO A 68 0.46 2.23 -10.69
CA PRO A 68 1.50 2.87 -11.47
C PRO A 68 2.05 1.91 -12.55
N SER A 69 2.44 2.49 -13.68
CA SER A 69 2.67 1.85 -14.98
C SER A 69 3.51 0.57 -14.95
N ALA A 70 2.84 -0.57 -15.09
CA ALA A 70 3.41 -1.87 -15.43
C ALA A 70 2.37 -2.66 -16.26
N VAL A 71 2.33 -2.39 -17.57
CA VAL A 71 1.73 -3.19 -18.67
C VAL A 71 0.56 -4.11 -18.28
N CYS A 72 -0.46 -3.59 -17.63
CA CYS A 72 -1.71 -4.33 -17.36
C CYS A 72 -2.91 -3.38 -17.41
N SER A 73 -4.12 -3.93 -17.46
CA SER A 73 -5.40 -3.21 -17.51
C SER A 73 -5.49 -2.05 -16.51
N TYR A 74 -4.93 -2.23 -15.31
CA TYR A 74 -4.95 -1.24 -14.22
C TYR A 74 -4.10 -0.01 -14.50
N CYS A 75 -3.09 -0.14 -15.38
CA CYS A 75 -2.25 0.97 -15.81
C CYS A 75 -2.98 1.91 -16.78
N LEU A 76 -4.07 1.44 -17.39
CA LEU A 76 -4.95 2.25 -18.23
C LEU A 76 -6.06 2.93 -17.42
N GLY A 77 -5.94 2.95 -16.09
CA GLY A 77 -6.90 3.61 -15.21
C GLY A 77 -8.03 2.71 -14.72
N GLU A 78 -8.07 1.43 -15.07
CA GLU A 78 -9.04 0.50 -14.48
C GLU A 78 -8.71 0.27 -13.00
N THR A 79 -9.75 0.28 -12.18
CA THR A 79 -9.64 0.08 -10.72
C THR A 79 -10.43 -1.13 -10.24
N ARG A 80 -11.37 -1.67 -11.03
CA ARG A 80 -12.13 -2.87 -10.69
C ARG A 80 -11.31 -4.13 -10.89
N ILE A 81 -11.29 -4.98 -9.87
CA ILE A 81 -10.55 -6.23 -9.87
C ILE A 81 -11.46 -7.34 -10.40
N GLY A 82 -11.07 -7.97 -11.51
CA GLY A 82 -11.81 -9.09 -12.09
C GLY A 82 -11.37 -9.34 -13.53
N SER A 83 -11.40 -10.60 -13.98
CA SER A 83 -11.06 -10.98 -15.36
C SER A 83 -11.95 -10.29 -16.39
N SER A 84 -13.21 -10.05 -16.04
CA SER A 84 -14.22 -9.33 -16.82
C SER A 84 -13.88 -7.86 -17.08
N TYR A 85 -13.07 -7.24 -16.22
CA TYR A 85 -12.70 -5.82 -16.33
C TYR A 85 -11.32 -5.60 -16.96
N GLN A 86 -10.66 -6.67 -17.41
CA GLN A 86 -9.33 -6.55 -17.98
C GLN A 86 -9.37 -5.98 -19.41
N LEU A 87 -8.42 -5.08 -19.73
CA LEU A 87 -8.33 -4.36 -20.98
C LEU A 87 -6.94 -4.57 -21.60
N GLY A 88 -6.91 -4.82 -22.91
CA GLY A 88 -5.66 -4.99 -23.67
C GLY A 88 -5.03 -6.38 -23.54
N ASN A 89 -3.74 -6.47 -23.88
CA ASN A 89 -2.99 -7.73 -23.82
C ASN A 89 -2.45 -7.97 -22.40
N ILE A 90 -3.14 -8.83 -21.65
CA ILE A 90 -2.70 -9.22 -20.30
C ILE A 90 -1.81 -10.45 -20.39
N ARG A 91 -0.58 -10.33 -19.88
CA ARG A 91 0.26 -11.49 -19.57
C ARG A 91 0.10 -11.82 -18.10
N LYS A 92 -0.56 -12.94 -17.81
CA LYS A 92 -0.68 -13.44 -16.44
C LYS A 92 0.61 -14.16 -16.06
N ILE A 93 1.07 -13.91 -14.84
CA ILE A 93 2.10 -14.74 -14.21
C ILE A 93 1.41 -16.06 -13.88
N ASN A 94 1.92 -17.18 -14.41
CA ASN A 94 1.46 -18.49 -13.98
C ASN A 94 2.18 -18.84 -12.67
N PHE A 95 1.41 -19.06 -11.60
CA PHE A 95 1.95 -19.51 -10.32
C PHE A 95 1.85 -21.04 -10.17
N GLU A 96 1.29 -21.74 -11.16
CA GLU A 96 1.39 -23.19 -11.26
C GLU A 96 2.84 -23.53 -11.65
N GLU A 97 3.56 -24.12 -10.68
CA GLU A 97 4.98 -24.55 -10.67
C GLU A 97 5.89 -23.70 -9.76
N GLN A 98 5.69 -23.87 -8.44
CA GLN A 98 6.76 -24.18 -7.49
C GLN A 98 6.31 -25.30 -6.56
#